data_AF-A0A7G5LHS8-F1
#
_entry.id   AF-A0A7G5LHS8-F1
#
_cell.length_a   1.000
_cell.length_b   1.000
_cell.length_c   1.000
_cell.angle_alpha   90.00
_cell.angle_beta   90.00
_cell.angle_gamma   90.00
#
_symmetry.space_group_name_H-M   'P 1'
#
loop_
_entity.id
_entity.type
_entity.pdbx_description
1 polymer ?
#
loop_
_entity_poly.entity_id
_entity_poly.type
_entity_poly.pdbx_seq_one_letter_code
_entity_poly.pdbx_strand_id
1 'polypeptide(L)' 'MQSSHLLARDYLLRAVSILEGDDDRTEEIRYIIARTVTLLEDQQAQLSTFGANVVEMSDYSYLRCRKAQPA' A
#
# COMPACT_ATOMS: atom_id res chain seq x y z
N MET A 1 -11.82 -4.66 -4.22
CA MET A 1 -11.89 -3.54 -3.26
C MET A 1 -10.46 -3.12 -3.00
N GLN A 2 -10.08 -1.88 -3.29
CA GLN A 2 -8.74 -1.42 -2.93
C GLN A 2 -8.67 -1.32 -1.41
N SER A 3 -7.71 -2.01 -0.80
CA SER A 3 -7.42 -1.96 0.62
C SER A 3 -7.22 -0.51 1.04
N SER A 4 -7.89 -0.09 2.12
CA SER A 4 -7.88 1.27 2.67
C SER A 4 -6.47 1.89 2.78
N HIS A 5 -5.44 1.06 2.94
CA HIS A 5 -4.03 1.44 2.97
C HIS A 5 -3.48 1.98 1.64
N LEU A 6 -3.86 1.39 0.50
CA LEU A 6 -3.45 1.88 -0.82
C LEU A 6 -4.10 3.24 -1.11
N LEU A 7 -5.36 3.40 -0.69
CA LEU A 7 -6.10 4.65 -0.81
C LEU A 7 -5.43 5.78 -0.01
N ALA A 8 -5.01 5.49 1.23
CA ALA A 8 -4.31 6.44 2.09
C ALA A 8 -2.96 6.89 1.49
N ARG A 9 -2.19 5.94 0.92
CA ARG A 9 -0.93 6.24 0.22
C ARG A 9 -1.14 7.19 -0.95
N ASP A 10 -2.16 6.95 -1.77
CA ASP A 10 -2.44 7.79 -2.93
C ASP A 10 -2.88 9.22 -2.52
N TYR A 11 -3.68 9.36 -1.46
CA TYR A 11 -4.04 10.69 -0.94
C TYR A 11 -2.84 11.46 -0.42
N LEU A 12 -1.89 10.77 0.23
CA LEU A 12 -0.65 11.37 0.70
C LEU A 12 0.24 11.81 -0.47
N LEU A 13 0.48 10.93 -1.45
CA LEU A 13 1.25 11.31 -2.66
C LEU A 13 0.62 12.48 -3.41
N ARG A 14 -0.71 12.53 -3.47
CA ARG A 14 -1.44 13.65 -4.07
C ARG A 14 -1.31 14.94 -3.25
N ALA A 15 -1.26 14.85 -1.93
CA ALA A 15 -1.03 16.02 -1.08
C ALA A 15 0.40 16.57 -1.30
N VAL A 16 1.42 15.71 -1.47
CA VAL A 16 2.79 16.14 -1.85
C VAL A 16 2.78 16.94 -3.15
N SER A 17 2.08 16.45 -4.18
CA SER A 17 2.05 17.13 -5.49
C SER A 17 1.25 18.43 -5.48
N ILE A 18 0.35 18.63 -4.51
CA ILE A 18 -0.38 19.91 -4.34
C ILE A 18 0.50 20.94 -3.63
N LEU A 19 1.40 20.48 -2.78
CA LEU A 19 2.26 21.32 -1.96
C LEU A 19 3.48 21.85 -2.73
N GLU A 20 3.40 22.19 -4.02
CA GLU A 20 4.54 22.66 -4.85
C GLU A 20 5.12 24.05 -4.49
N GLY A 21 4.75 24.64 -3.34
CA GLY A 21 5.29 25.94 -2.89
C GLY A 21 6.65 25.85 -2.18
N ASP A 22 7.41 26.95 -2.22
CA ASP A 22 8.75 27.12 -1.62
C ASP A 22 8.72 27.64 -0.16
N ASP A 23 7.59 27.49 0.53
CA ASP A 23 7.46 27.98 1.92
C ASP A 23 7.97 26.91 2.91
N ASP A 24 8.65 27.30 4.00
CA ASP A 24 9.19 26.36 5.01
C ASP A 24 8.13 25.41 5.56
N ARG A 25 6.90 25.93 5.74
CA ARG A 25 5.74 25.16 6.19
C ARG A 25 5.29 24.12 5.14
N THR A 26 5.48 24.44 3.87
CA THR A 26 5.17 23.55 2.76
C THR A 26 6.18 22.39 2.69
N GLU A 27 7.46 22.68 2.92
CA GLU A 27 8.53 21.67 3.04
C GLU A 27 8.32 20.75 4.25
N GLU A 28 7.93 21.31 5.40
CA GLU A 28 7.61 20.53 6.60
C GLU A 28 6.45 19.55 6.34
N ILE A 29 5.38 20.02 5.71
CA ILE A 29 4.23 19.16 5.37
C ILE A 29 4.64 18.11 4.34
N ARG A 30 5.44 18.47 3.32
CA ARG A 30 5.99 17.54 2.33
C ARG A 30 6.79 16.42 3.00
N TYR A 31 7.63 16.77 3.98
CA TYR A 31 8.39 15.82 4.78
C TYR A 31 7.49 14.87 5.58
N ILE A 32 6.49 15.40 6.30
CA ILE A 32 5.54 14.59 7.09
C ILE A 32 4.83 13.57 6.19
N ILE A 33 4.38 14.02 5.03
CA ILE A 33 3.65 13.16 4.10
C ILE A 33 4.57 12.08 3.51
N ALA A 34 5.76 12.45 3.04
CA ALA A 34 6.72 11.49 2.51
C ALA A 34 7.08 10.42 3.55
N ARG A 35 7.34 10.84 4.80
CA ARG A 35 7.61 9.91 5.90
C ARG A 35 6.44 8.97 6.17
N THR A 36 5.22 9.48 6.09
CA THR A 36 4.01 8.68 6.32
C THR A 36 3.79 7.65 5.20
N VAL A 37 4.09 7.98 3.95
CA VAL A 37 4.07 7.03 2.83
C VAL A 37 5.07 5.89 3.07
N THR A 38 6.32 6.21 3.41
CA THR A 38 7.33 5.18 3.71
C THR A 38 6.90 4.27 4.86
N LEU A 39 6.33 4.83 5.94
CA LEU A 39 5.82 4.03 7.06
C LEU A 39 4.67 3.09 6.66
N LEU A 40 3.78 3.54 5.77
CA LEU A 40 2.71 2.68 5.24
C LEU A 40 3.26 1.56 4.36
N GLU A 41 4.28 1.84 3.55
CA GLU A 41 4.96 0.84 2.73
C GLU A 41 5.67 -0.22 3.61
N ASP A 42 6.37 0.22 4.66
CA ASP A 42 7.03 -0.67 5.63
C ASP A 42 6.03 -1.57 6.36
N GLN A 43 4.89 -1.02 6.78
CA GLN A 43 3.82 -1.80 7.42
C GLN A 43 3.21 -2.84 6.47
N GLN A 44 3.00 -2.48 5.20
CA GLN A 44 2.50 -3.42 4.20
C GLN A 44 3.49 -4.58 3.99
N ALA A 45 4.79 -4.28 3.91
CA ALA A 45 5.82 -5.31 3.78
C ALA A 45 5.85 -6.27 4.99
N GLN A 46 5.68 -5.73 6.20
CA GLN A 46 5.61 -6.54 7.43
C GLN A 46 4.36 -7.43 7.46
N LEU A 47 3.18 -6.89 7.11
CA LEU A 47 1.94 -7.68 7.02
C LEU A 47 2.04 -8.80 5.98
N SER A 48 2.69 -8.54 4.85
CA SER A 48 2.98 -9.55 3.81
C SER A 48 3.85 -10.70 4.33
N THR A 49 4.72 -10.42 5.31
CA THR A 49 5.68 -11.39 5.85
C THR A 49 5.04 -12.33 6.88
N PHE A 50 4.02 -11.88 7.63
CA PHE A 50 3.28 -12.73 8.58
C PHE A 50 2.34 -13.75 7.90
N GLY A 51 2.24 -13.74 6.56
CA GLY A 51 1.30 -14.52 5.77
C GLY A 51 1.85 -15.77 5.07
N ALA A 52 3.06 -16.26 5.36
CA ALA A 52 3.61 -17.44 4.65
C ALA A 52 2.70 -18.69 4.72
N ASN A 53 1.81 -18.76 5.73
CA ASN A 53 0.82 -19.83 5.90
C ASN A 53 -0.64 -19.34 5.75
N VAL A 54 -0.86 -18.06 5.48
CA VAL A 54 -2.19 -17.43 5.41
C VAL A 54 -2.37 -16.91 4.00
N VAL A 55 -3.10 -17.68 3.19
CA VAL A 55 -3.47 -17.27 1.84
C VAL A 55 -4.60 -16.26 1.94
N GLU A 56 -4.42 -15.08 1.35
CA GLU A 56 -5.49 -14.09 1.24
C GLU A 56 -6.66 -14.71 0.45
N MET A 57 -7.91 -14.51 0.90
CA MET A 57 -9.08 -15.15 0.28
C MET A 57 -9.22 -14.83 -1.22
N SER A 58 -8.72 -13.66 -1.64
CA SER A 58 -8.58 -13.22 -3.04
C SER A 58 -7.69 -14.16 -3.88
N ASP A 59 -6.59 -14.65 -3.31
CA ASP A 59 -5.63 -15.56 -3.95
C ASP A 59 -6.11 -17.01 -4.00
N TYR A 60 -7.03 -17.40 -3.11
CA TYR A 60 -7.58 -18.76 -3.07
C TYR A 60 -8.35 -19.14 -4.35
N SER A 61 -8.92 -18.15 -5.03
CA SER A 61 -9.66 -18.34 -6.28
C SER A 61 -8.76 -18.83 -7.44
N TYR A 62 -7.51 -18.36 -7.51
CA TYR A 62 -6.54 -18.75 -8.54
C TYR A 62 -5.98 -20.16 -8.33
N LEU A 63 -5.84 -20.60 -7.08
CA LEU A 63 -5.31 -21.94 -6.74
C LEU A 63 -6.28 -23.07 -7.10
N ARG A 64 -7.59 -22.80 -7.14
CA ARG A 64 -8.61 -23.81 -7.51
C ARG A 64 -8.65 -24.08 -9.01
N CYS A 65 -8.30 -23.09 -9.85
CA CYS A 65 -8.29 -23.27 -11.31
C CYS A 65 -7.17 -24.22 -11.79
N ARG A 66 -6.07 -24.34 -11.03
CA ARG A 66 -4.95 -25.21 -11.40
C ARG A 66 -5.11 -26.67 -10.96
N LYS A 67 -6.08 -26.98 -10.10
CA LYS A 67 -6.42 -28.37 -9.69
C LYS A 67 -7.60 -28.96 -10.45
N ALA A 68 -8.14 -28.25 -11.44
CA ALA A 68 -9.25 -28.71 -12.28
C ALA A 68 -8.80 -29.17 -13.68
N GLN A 69 -7.56 -29.66 -13.80
CA GLN A 69 -7.06 -30.27 -15.04
C GLN A 69 -6.93 -31.79 -14.80
N PRO A 70 -7.95 -32.59 -15.17
CA PRO A 70 -7.81 -34.04 -15.16
C PRO A 70 -6.86 -34.47 -16.29
N ALA A 71 -6.13 -35.56 -16.03
CA ALA A 71 -5.42 -36.34 -17.03
C ALA A 71 -6.39 -37.03 -18.00
#